data_AF-A0A8T5XHX4-F1
#
_entry.id   AF-A0A8T5XHX4-F1
#
_cell.length_a   1.000
_cell.length_b   1.000
_cell.length_c   1.000
_cell.angle_alpha   90.00
_cell.angle_beta   90.00
_cell.angle_gamma   90.00
#
_symmetry.space_group_name_H-M   'P 1'
#
loop_
_entity.id
_entity.type
_entity.pdbx_description
1 polymer ?
#
loop_
_entity_poly.entity_id
_entity_poly.type
_entity_poly.pdbx_seq_one_letter_code
_entity_poly.pdbx_strand_id
1 'polypeptide(L)'
;MKMNKKKIVIKSVTFLVSGFIISTAFLMNYDTFSFYTEKLTGEVGVSAANEKDIIKDINLETDRFGNTETLVLQKGEGYEGVPVIYFSIDGEIEDYILNINPLVLNSSQSKIYIKAKSNITLEQFIKLLASDKDKITGTINIRSLNDFVYNKDYTLEFSKNYLIDKFKSQIPTEDRKVIEIAEKILQSNQISLSEERLVDFAIYSFKENEMNSIKIVKKLLQHIFSKNSTEVDSLKVSKEHSLSLQKEQIELIDIIQPKFVDYMKDLEGTVKNLNKVIDDNILKIEKLNGEKGILERKAKELEETKEVKNQEIEKLNKKIEEINNDIEVLKDNNNKLDKRISYLKEDKNDLEKSIRKLRKEKESLLKKNERLIKENKELKKEIEELKDKLSTDNDDNTTVSGDVYGSN
;
A
#
# COMPACT_ATOMS: atom_id res chain seq x y z
N MET A 1 46.74 -57.76 -41.56
CA MET A 1 45.79 -57.64 -42.70
C MET A 1 46.34 -56.62 -43.70
N LYS A 2 47.10 -57.05 -44.72
CA LYS A 2 47.70 -56.15 -45.72
C LYS A 2 46.61 -55.72 -46.70
N MET A 3 46.02 -54.53 -46.50
CA MET A 3 45.11 -53.95 -47.49
C MET A 3 45.88 -53.69 -48.79
N ASN A 4 45.40 -54.29 -49.88
CA ASN A 4 46.00 -54.20 -51.19
C ASN A 4 45.97 -52.73 -51.65
N LYS A 5 47.15 -52.10 -51.82
CA LYS A 5 47.30 -50.67 -52.14
C LYS A 5 46.44 -50.23 -53.33
N LYS A 6 46.19 -51.15 -54.28
CA LYS A 6 45.26 -50.92 -55.41
C LYS A 6 43.83 -50.58 -54.98
N LYS A 7 43.30 -51.23 -53.93
CA LYS A 7 41.93 -50.97 -53.43
C LYS A 7 41.78 -49.59 -52.79
N ILE A 8 42.84 -49.05 -52.17
CA ILE A 8 42.80 -47.72 -51.56
C ILE A 8 42.78 -46.65 -52.67
N VAL A 9 43.65 -46.78 -53.67
CA VAL A 9 43.72 -45.85 -54.80
C VAL A 9 42.40 -45.82 -55.58
N ILE A 10 41.79 -46.99 -55.83
CA ILE A 10 40.50 -47.05 -56.53
C ILE A 10 39.42 -46.30 -55.73
N LYS A 11 39.32 -46.51 -54.41
CA LYS A 11 38.33 -45.81 -53.58
C LYS A 11 38.54 -44.29 -53.59
N SER A 12 39.78 -43.82 -53.51
CA SER A 12 40.08 -42.38 -53.55
C SER A 12 39.70 -41.75 -54.89
N VAL A 13 39.95 -42.44 -56.01
CA VAL A 13 39.56 -41.97 -57.34
C VAL A 13 38.04 -41.94 -57.48
N THR A 14 37.32 -42.94 -56.99
CA THR A 14 35.85 -42.95 -57.04
C THR A 14 35.24 -41.77 -56.28
N PHE A 15 35.76 -41.44 -55.10
CA PHE A 15 35.30 -40.28 -54.33
C PHE A 15 35.52 -38.95 -55.05
N LEU A 16 36.68 -38.78 -55.69
CA LEU A 16 36.98 -37.56 -56.46
C LEU A 16 36.07 -37.41 -57.68
N VAL A 17 35.83 -38.50 -58.41
CA VAL A 17 34.93 -38.48 -59.57
C VAL A 17 33.49 -38.19 -59.16
N SER A 18 33.00 -38.78 -58.05
CA SER A 18 31.67 -38.46 -57.54
C SER A 18 31.54 -37.00 -57.10
N GLY A 19 32.57 -36.44 -56.46
CA GLY A 19 32.58 -35.02 -56.08
C GLY A 19 32.56 -34.10 -57.29
N PHE A 20 33.30 -34.46 -58.35
CA PHE A 20 33.32 -33.69 -59.59
C PHE A 20 31.98 -33.71 -60.32
N ILE A 21 31.32 -34.87 -60.41
CA ILE A 21 30.00 -34.99 -61.04
C ILE A 21 28.95 -34.16 -60.29
N ILE A 22 28.95 -34.20 -58.95
CA ILE A 22 28.01 -33.41 -58.12
C ILE A 22 28.28 -31.90 -58.34
N SER A 23 29.54 -31.48 -58.32
CA SER A 23 29.90 -30.07 -58.54
C SER A 23 29.50 -29.59 -59.95
N THR A 24 29.69 -30.45 -60.96
CA THR A 24 29.32 -30.15 -62.35
C THR A 24 27.79 -30.08 -62.50
N ALA A 25 27.04 -30.95 -61.80
CA ALA A 25 25.58 -30.91 -61.79
C ALA A 25 25.03 -29.64 -61.12
N PHE A 26 25.68 -29.13 -60.06
CA PHE A 26 25.33 -27.83 -59.47
C PHE A 26 25.66 -26.66 -60.41
N LEU A 27 26.76 -26.74 -61.18
CA LEU A 27 27.13 -25.69 -62.15
C LEU A 27 26.26 -25.70 -63.41
N MET A 28 25.78 -26.86 -63.85
CA MET A 28 24.90 -26.98 -65.02
C MET A 28 23.45 -26.52 -64.75
N ASN A 29 23.05 -26.35 -63.49
CA ASN A 29 21.74 -25.84 -63.07
C ASN A 29 21.77 -24.34 -62.70
N TYR A 30 22.61 -23.55 -63.39
CA TYR A 30 22.75 -22.11 -63.15
C TYR A 30 21.45 -21.31 -63.46
N ASP A 31 20.53 -21.85 -64.26
CA ASP A 31 19.27 -21.20 -64.61
C ASP A 31 18.16 -21.34 -63.54
N THR A 32 18.40 -22.11 -62.46
CA THR A 32 17.40 -22.27 -61.39
C THR A 32 17.27 -21.03 -60.49
N PHE A 33 18.21 -20.09 -60.55
CA PHE A 33 18.07 -18.78 -59.90
C PHE A 33 17.21 -17.78 -60.70
N SER A 34 16.95 -18.03 -61.99
CA SER A 34 16.16 -17.12 -62.84
C SER A 34 14.65 -17.39 -62.82
N PHE A 35 14.22 -18.61 -62.43
CA PHE A 35 12.79 -18.96 -62.38
C PHE A 35 12.03 -18.24 -61.24
N TYR A 36 12.73 -17.77 -60.20
CA TYR A 36 12.14 -16.93 -59.16
C TYR A 36 11.99 -15.46 -59.58
N THR A 37 12.80 -14.99 -60.53
CA THR A 37 12.78 -13.60 -60.99
C THR A 37 11.77 -13.38 -62.12
N GLU A 38 11.59 -14.36 -63.01
CA GLU A 38 10.77 -14.20 -64.21
C GLU A 38 9.26 -14.32 -63.95
N LYS A 39 8.84 -14.92 -62.83
CA LYS A 39 7.41 -14.97 -62.42
C LYS A 39 6.92 -13.74 -61.64
N LEU A 40 7.79 -12.76 -61.41
CA LEU A 40 7.50 -11.48 -60.75
C LEU A 40 7.55 -10.28 -61.72
N THR A 41 7.66 -10.52 -63.03
CA THR A 41 7.63 -9.48 -64.07
C THR A 41 6.23 -9.19 -64.63
N GLY A 42 5.17 -9.73 -64.02
CA GLY A 42 3.86 -9.07 -64.12
C GLY A 42 3.94 -7.84 -63.24
N GLU A 43 3.81 -6.63 -63.81
CA GLU A 43 3.88 -5.31 -63.16
C GLU A 43 3.44 -5.32 -61.68
N VAL A 44 4.33 -5.75 -60.79
CA VAL A 44 4.21 -5.47 -59.37
C VAL A 44 4.73 -4.06 -59.29
N GLY A 45 3.83 -3.09 -59.37
CA GLY A 45 4.13 -1.72 -58.99
C GLY A 45 4.59 -1.76 -57.54
N VAL A 46 5.90 -1.90 -57.32
CA VAL A 46 6.51 -1.72 -56.01
C VAL A 46 6.50 -0.22 -55.75
N SER A 47 5.32 0.30 -55.45
CA SER A 47 5.21 1.65 -54.91
C SER A 47 5.84 1.59 -53.52
N ALA A 48 7.03 2.16 -53.38
CA ALA A 48 7.58 2.46 -52.08
C ALA A 48 6.61 3.44 -51.40
N ALA A 49 5.73 2.93 -50.53
CA ALA A 49 4.85 3.76 -49.75
C ALA A 49 5.69 4.73 -48.93
N ASN A 50 5.36 6.02 -48.95
CA ASN A 50 6.09 7.00 -48.15
C ASN A 50 5.82 6.73 -46.66
N GLU A 51 6.72 7.20 -45.79
CA GLU A 51 6.60 7.04 -44.34
C GLU A 51 5.22 7.47 -43.82
N LYS A 52 4.71 8.61 -44.34
CA LYS A 52 3.41 9.19 -43.97
C LYS A 52 2.21 8.38 -44.45
N ASP A 53 2.41 7.55 -45.48
CA ASP A 53 1.38 6.67 -46.00
C ASP A 53 1.19 5.46 -45.07
N ILE A 54 2.26 5.01 -44.41
CA ILE A 54 2.25 3.90 -43.45
C ILE A 54 1.85 4.37 -42.05
N ILE A 55 2.53 5.39 -41.52
CA ILE A 55 2.26 6.00 -40.21
C ILE A 55 2.07 7.50 -40.39
N LYS A 56 0.83 7.97 -40.19
CA LYS A 56 0.47 9.39 -40.32
C LYS A 56 1.12 10.24 -39.24
N ASP A 57 1.05 9.76 -38.01
CA ASP A 57 1.53 10.49 -36.84
C ASP A 57 1.82 9.56 -35.67
N ILE A 58 2.73 10.00 -34.80
CA ILE A 58 3.07 9.33 -33.55
C ILE A 58 3.12 10.38 -32.45
N ASN A 59 2.24 10.23 -31.46
CA ASN A 59 2.15 11.15 -30.34
C ASN A 59 2.46 10.44 -29.03
N LEU A 60 3.24 11.11 -28.18
CA LEU A 60 3.44 10.71 -26.80
C LEU A 60 2.45 11.49 -25.93
N GLU A 61 1.54 10.78 -25.28
CA GLU A 61 0.66 11.35 -24.26
C GLU A 61 1.37 11.28 -22.91
N THR A 62 1.63 12.45 -22.33
CA THR A 62 2.25 12.58 -21.02
C THR A 62 1.19 12.95 -19.96
N ASP A 63 1.43 12.54 -18.72
CA ASP A 63 0.63 13.01 -17.60
C ASP A 63 0.89 14.51 -17.29
N ARG A 64 0.18 15.04 -16.28
CA ARG A 64 0.33 16.43 -15.82
C ARG A 64 1.72 16.79 -15.27
N PHE A 65 2.60 15.80 -15.09
CA PHE A 65 3.96 15.93 -14.57
C PHE A 65 5.02 15.62 -15.64
N GLY A 66 4.63 15.37 -16.88
CA GLY A 66 5.53 15.07 -18.00
C GLY A 66 5.97 13.61 -18.09
N ASN A 67 5.37 12.69 -17.31
CA ASN A 67 5.69 11.27 -17.41
C ASN A 67 4.98 10.66 -18.62
N THR A 68 5.69 9.89 -19.44
CA THR A 68 5.13 9.30 -20.66
C THR A 68 4.22 8.11 -20.36
N GLU A 69 2.90 8.24 -20.53
CA GLU A 69 1.97 7.15 -20.21
C GLU A 69 1.62 6.29 -21.44
N THR A 70 1.35 6.95 -22.56
CA THR A 70 0.80 6.28 -23.75
C THR A 70 1.46 6.76 -25.03
N LEU A 71 1.90 5.79 -25.85
CA LEU A 71 2.32 6.00 -27.22
C LEU A 71 1.11 5.79 -28.14
N VAL A 72 0.76 6.81 -28.92
CA VAL A 72 -0.38 6.81 -29.84
C VAL A 72 0.13 6.77 -31.26
N LEU A 73 -0.11 5.65 -31.95
CA LEU A 73 0.26 5.45 -33.34
C LEU A 73 -0.96 5.66 -34.23
N GLN A 74 -0.85 6.53 -35.24
CA GLN A 74 -1.91 6.78 -36.21
C GLN A 74 -1.55 6.16 -37.57
N LYS A 75 -2.36 5.22 -38.06
CA LYS A 75 -2.16 4.60 -39.39
C LYS A 75 -2.37 5.66 -40.49
N GLY A 76 -1.52 5.64 -41.52
CA GLY A 76 -1.68 6.46 -42.72
C GLY A 76 -2.79 5.92 -43.63
N GLU A 77 -3.52 6.83 -44.26
CA GLU A 77 -4.67 6.50 -45.12
C GLU A 77 -4.24 5.95 -46.50
N GLY A 78 -2.97 6.16 -46.88
CA GLY A 78 -2.42 5.79 -48.19
C GLY A 78 -1.81 4.38 -48.29
N TYR A 79 -1.73 3.63 -47.19
CA TYR A 79 -1.12 2.29 -47.17
C TYR A 79 -2.17 1.18 -47.02
N GLU A 80 -2.41 0.45 -48.11
CA GLU A 80 -3.35 -0.68 -48.16
C GLU A 80 -2.82 -1.94 -47.47
N GLY A 81 -1.52 -2.00 -47.18
CA GLY A 81 -0.89 -3.12 -46.48
C GLY A 81 -1.21 -3.19 -44.99
N VAL A 82 -0.72 -4.26 -44.36
CA VAL A 82 -0.79 -4.48 -42.91
C VAL A 82 0.62 -4.37 -42.33
N PRO A 83 1.06 -3.18 -41.91
CA PRO A 83 2.43 -2.99 -41.45
C PRO A 83 2.59 -3.56 -40.03
N VAL A 84 3.72 -4.24 -39.82
CA VAL A 84 4.15 -4.71 -38.50
C VAL A 84 5.18 -3.74 -37.96
N ILE A 85 4.85 -3.11 -36.84
CA ILE A 85 5.66 -2.11 -36.17
C ILE A 85 6.41 -2.76 -35.01
N TYR A 86 7.71 -2.53 -34.98
CA TYR A 86 8.66 -2.97 -33.97
C TYR A 86 9.09 -1.77 -33.14
N PHE A 87 9.42 -2.04 -31.89
CA PHE A 87 9.87 -1.05 -30.93
C PHE A 87 11.18 -1.55 -30.33
N SER A 88 12.18 -0.68 -30.29
CA SER A 88 13.33 -0.84 -29.40
C SER A 88 13.40 0.34 -28.45
N ILE A 89 13.82 0.08 -27.23
CA ILE A 89 13.97 1.08 -26.18
C ILE A 89 15.45 1.12 -25.87
N ASP A 90 16.02 2.32 -25.93
CA ASP A 90 17.42 2.56 -25.66
C ASP A 90 17.57 3.59 -24.54
N GLY A 91 18.68 3.51 -23.80
CA GLY A 91 19.00 4.44 -22.70
C GLY A 91 18.54 3.94 -21.32
N GLU A 92 18.61 4.81 -20.32
CA GLU A 92 18.40 4.44 -18.92
C GLU A 92 17.00 3.88 -18.65
N ILE A 93 16.04 4.25 -19.49
CA ILE A 93 14.65 3.84 -19.38
C ILE A 93 14.41 2.36 -19.72
N GLU A 94 15.33 1.73 -20.45
CA GLU A 94 15.27 0.31 -20.84
C GLU A 94 15.13 -0.59 -19.61
N ASP A 95 15.83 -0.25 -18.53
CA ASP A 95 15.77 -0.98 -17.28
C ASP A 95 14.39 -0.89 -16.62
N TYR A 96 13.60 0.16 -16.85
CA TYR A 96 12.39 0.45 -16.06
C TYR A 96 11.07 0.16 -16.80
N ILE A 97 11.10 -0.01 -18.11
CA ILE A 97 9.92 -0.26 -18.95
C ILE A 97 9.92 -1.71 -19.44
N LEU A 98 8.74 -2.33 -19.44
CA LEU A 98 8.57 -3.62 -20.10
C LEU A 98 8.71 -3.50 -21.62
N ASN A 99 9.38 -4.47 -22.23
CA ASN A 99 9.45 -4.61 -23.68
C ASN A 99 8.06 -4.47 -24.32
N ILE A 100 7.99 -3.60 -25.33
CA ILE A 100 6.78 -3.37 -26.11
C ILE A 100 6.74 -4.41 -27.23
N ASN A 101 5.72 -5.25 -27.22
CA ASN A 101 5.55 -6.27 -28.25
C ASN A 101 5.32 -5.62 -29.63
N PRO A 102 5.80 -6.26 -30.73
CA PRO A 102 5.49 -5.83 -32.07
C PRO A 102 3.97 -5.76 -32.30
N LEU A 103 3.56 -4.76 -33.06
CA LEU A 103 2.16 -4.43 -33.26
C LEU A 103 1.79 -4.50 -34.74
N VAL A 104 0.64 -5.09 -35.04
CA VAL A 104 0.08 -5.15 -36.38
C VAL A 104 -0.96 -4.03 -36.55
N LEU A 105 -0.72 -3.09 -37.46
CA LEU A 105 -1.64 -1.97 -37.75
C LEU A 105 -2.77 -2.41 -38.69
N ASN A 106 -3.81 -3.01 -38.11
CA ASN A 106 -5.01 -3.44 -38.84
C ASN A 106 -5.81 -2.25 -39.39
N SER A 107 -6.35 -2.40 -40.61
CA SER A 107 -7.03 -1.33 -41.36
C SER A 107 -8.30 -0.77 -40.72
N SER A 108 -8.83 -1.40 -39.67
CA SER A 108 -10.03 -0.95 -38.94
C SER A 108 -9.73 0.05 -37.83
N GLN A 109 -8.46 0.23 -37.42
CA GLN A 109 -8.09 1.11 -36.30
C GLN A 109 -7.23 2.27 -36.82
N SER A 110 -7.77 3.48 -36.74
CA SER A 110 -7.04 4.69 -37.12
C SER A 110 -5.98 5.06 -36.08
N LYS A 111 -6.18 4.71 -34.81
CA LYS A 111 -5.24 4.96 -33.71
C LYS A 111 -5.07 3.73 -32.84
N ILE A 112 -3.83 3.44 -32.43
CA ILE A 112 -3.51 2.39 -31.45
C ILE A 112 -2.77 3.02 -30.27
N TYR A 113 -3.19 2.64 -29.07
CA TYR A 113 -2.69 3.14 -27.79
C TYR A 113 -1.83 2.06 -27.12
N ILE A 114 -0.54 2.34 -26.94
CA ILE A 114 0.40 1.46 -26.28
C ILE A 114 0.77 2.08 -24.93
N LYS A 115 0.39 1.40 -23.84
CA LYS A 115 0.76 1.84 -22.49
C LYS A 115 2.22 1.50 -22.20
N ALA A 116 3.02 2.50 -21.84
CA ALA A 116 4.35 2.29 -21.31
C ALA A 116 4.25 1.70 -19.89
N LYS A 117 4.20 0.37 -19.80
CA LYS A 117 4.12 -0.31 -18.50
C LYS A 117 5.49 -0.35 -17.85
N SER A 118 5.66 0.40 -16.77
CA SER A 118 6.83 0.24 -15.91
C SER A 118 6.70 -1.03 -15.06
N ASN A 119 7.77 -1.81 -15.00
CA ASN A 119 7.87 -2.98 -14.14
C ASN A 119 9.20 -2.94 -13.41
N ILE A 120 9.16 -2.34 -12.23
CA ILE A 120 10.36 -2.02 -11.49
C ILE A 120 10.65 -3.18 -10.55
N THR A 121 11.81 -3.79 -10.70
CA THR A 121 12.32 -4.79 -9.76
C THR A 121 12.86 -4.10 -8.51
N LEU A 122 13.05 -4.85 -7.42
CA LEU A 122 13.67 -4.28 -6.21
C LEU A 122 15.08 -3.74 -6.50
N GLU A 123 15.84 -4.42 -7.35
CA GLU A 123 17.17 -3.98 -7.76
C GLU A 123 17.11 -2.58 -8.41
N GLN A 124 16.19 -2.42 -9.35
CA GLN A 124 15.93 -1.15 -10.03
C GLN A 124 15.40 -0.07 -9.07
N PHE A 125 14.56 -0.45 -8.11
CA PHE A 125 14.11 0.46 -7.06
C PHE A 125 15.28 0.99 -6.21
N ILE A 126 16.21 0.12 -5.81
CA ILE A 126 17.40 0.53 -5.06
C ILE A 126 18.29 1.45 -5.90
N LYS A 127 18.50 1.12 -7.18
CA LYS A 127 19.23 1.98 -8.13
C LYS A 127 18.58 3.35 -8.25
N LEU A 128 17.24 3.41 -8.39
CA LEU A 128 16.50 4.67 -8.43
C LEU A 128 16.69 5.50 -7.16
N LEU A 129 16.64 4.88 -5.98
CA LEU A 129 16.83 5.60 -4.72
C LEU A 129 18.23 6.19 -4.59
N ALA A 130 19.25 5.42 -4.98
CA ALA A 130 20.65 5.83 -4.94
C ALA A 130 21.02 6.87 -6.01
N SER A 131 20.29 6.91 -7.12
CA SER A 131 20.56 7.85 -8.21
C SER A 131 20.27 9.30 -7.81
N ASP A 132 21.19 10.21 -8.12
CA ASP A 132 21.00 11.66 -7.93
C ASP A 132 20.11 12.32 -9.01
N LYS A 133 19.64 11.55 -10.00
CA LYS A 133 18.83 12.08 -11.09
C LYS A 133 17.36 12.18 -10.71
N ASP A 134 16.77 13.35 -10.97
CA ASP A 134 15.32 13.56 -10.79
C ASP A 134 14.48 12.93 -11.90
N LYS A 135 15.10 12.68 -13.06
CA LYS A 135 14.44 12.20 -14.28
C LYS A 135 15.26 11.10 -14.93
N ILE A 136 14.58 10.05 -15.36
CA ILE A 136 15.11 8.95 -16.15
C ILE A 136 14.62 9.16 -17.58
N THR A 137 15.56 9.24 -18.51
CA THR A 137 15.28 9.46 -19.93
C THR A 137 15.76 8.28 -20.77
N GLY A 138 15.13 8.11 -21.92
CA GLY A 138 15.55 7.16 -22.94
C GLY A 138 14.90 7.49 -24.26
N THR A 139 15.19 6.70 -25.28
CA THR A 139 14.62 6.86 -26.61
C THR A 139 13.89 5.59 -26.99
N ILE A 140 12.67 5.73 -27.51
CA ILE A 140 11.99 4.64 -28.20
C ILE A 140 12.20 4.82 -29.70
N ASN A 141 12.78 3.80 -30.31
CA ASN A 141 12.97 3.71 -31.73
C ASN A 141 11.87 2.82 -32.32
N ILE A 142 11.20 3.33 -33.34
CA ILE A 142 10.05 2.68 -33.96
C ILE A 142 10.44 2.28 -35.37
N ARG A 143 10.40 0.98 -35.68
CA ARG A 143 10.78 0.39 -36.97
C ARG A 143 9.64 -0.38 -37.60
N SER A 144 9.67 -0.54 -38.92
CA SER A 144 8.80 -1.47 -39.66
C SER A 144 9.64 -2.61 -40.22
N LEU A 145 9.10 -3.83 -40.30
CA LEU A 145 9.83 -5.06 -40.73
C LEU A 145 10.57 -4.91 -42.08
N ASN A 146 10.12 -3.99 -42.93
CA ASN A 146 10.80 -3.71 -44.19
C ASN A 146 12.01 -2.77 -44.04
N ASP A 147 12.60 -2.67 -42.84
CA ASP A 147 13.88 -2.06 -42.41
C ASP A 147 14.27 -0.65 -42.91
N PHE A 148 13.51 -0.04 -43.82
CA PHE A 148 13.95 1.12 -44.60
C PHE A 148 12.96 2.30 -44.59
N VAL A 149 11.81 2.21 -43.92
CA VAL A 149 10.70 3.16 -44.15
C VAL A 149 10.30 3.97 -42.91
N TYR A 150 10.68 3.58 -41.71
CA TYR A 150 10.41 4.41 -40.53
C TYR A 150 11.51 4.18 -39.50
N ASN A 151 12.29 5.22 -39.25
CA ASN A 151 13.32 5.23 -38.23
C ASN A 151 13.27 6.58 -37.53
N LYS A 152 12.41 6.68 -36.51
CA LYS A 152 12.30 7.88 -35.69
C LYS A 152 12.47 7.51 -34.23
N ASP A 153 13.26 8.34 -33.57
CA ASP A 153 13.52 8.27 -32.15
C ASP A 153 12.61 9.26 -31.44
N TYR A 154 11.92 8.77 -30.41
CA TYR A 154 11.09 9.58 -29.54
C TYR A 154 11.66 9.54 -28.13
N THR A 155 11.90 10.70 -27.54
CA THR A 155 12.39 10.78 -26.16
C THR A 155 11.26 10.41 -25.21
N LEU A 156 11.50 9.40 -24.40
CA LEU A 156 10.67 9.03 -23.26
C LEU A 156 11.28 9.63 -21.99
N GLU A 157 10.41 10.10 -21.11
CA GLU A 157 10.81 10.68 -19.83
C GLU A 157 9.89 10.19 -18.70
N PHE A 158 10.52 9.78 -17.59
CA PHE A 158 9.86 9.51 -16.33
C PHE A 158 10.57 10.23 -15.19
N SER A 159 9.80 10.85 -14.31
CA SER A 159 10.32 11.31 -13.03
C SER A 159 10.69 10.13 -12.13
N LYS A 160 11.76 10.29 -11.35
CA LYS A 160 12.20 9.32 -10.34
C LYS A 160 11.05 8.95 -9.38
N ASN A 161 10.30 9.96 -8.94
CA ASN A 161 9.16 9.77 -8.03
C ASN A 161 8.03 8.95 -8.67
N TYR A 162 7.74 9.15 -9.96
CA TYR A 162 6.73 8.35 -10.66
C TYR A 162 7.09 6.87 -10.67
N LEU A 163 8.36 6.54 -10.97
CA LEU A 163 8.84 5.16 -10.96
C LEU A 163 8.79 4.56 -9.54
N ILE A 164 9.26 5.30 -8.54
CA ILE A 164 9.17 4.89 -7.13
C ILE A 164 7.72 4.59 -6.72
N ASP A 165 6.77 5.48 -7.05
CA ASP A 165 5.36 5.31 -6.71
C ASP A 165 4.74 4.12 -7.45
N LYS A 166 5.14 3.88 -8.70
CA LYS A 166 4.74 2.68 -9.45
C LYS A 166 5.21 1.41 -8.77
N PHE A 167 6.46 1.34 -8.31
CA PHE A 167 6.96 0.21 -7.54
C PHE A 167 6.17 0.00 -6.25
N LYS A 168 5.96 1.06 -5.45
CA LYS A 168 5.17 1.01 -4.21
C LYS A 168 3.75 0.51 -4.44
N SER A 169 3.14 0.90 -5.57
CA SER A 169 1.78 0.48 -5.91
C SER A 169 1.65 -1.03 -6.10
N GLN A 170 2.73 -1.71 -6.49
CA GLN A 170 2.79 -3.16 -6.69
C GLN A 170 2.96 -3.93 -5.37
N ILE A 171 3.23 -3.24 -4.27
CA ILE A 171 3.54 -3.84 -2.97
C ILE A 171 2.30 -3.76 -2.06
N PRO A 172 1.95 -4.86 -1.34
CA PRO A 172 0.85 -4.87 -0.39
C PRO A 172 0.96 -3.72 0.63
N THR A 173 -0.17 -3.12 0.99
CA THR A 173 -0.23 -1.93 1.86
C THR A 173 0.46 -2.15 3.22
N GLU A 174 0.44 -3.38 3.73
CA GLU A 174 1.06 -3.78 5.00
C GLU A 174 2.58 -3.64 4.97
N ASP A 175 3.20 -3.82 3.80
CA ASP A 175 4.66 -3.80 3.61
C ASP A 175 5.20 -2.42 3.20
N ARG A 176 4.33 -1.50 2.78
CA ARG A 176 4.71 -0.14 2.35
C ARG A 176 5.40 0.67 3.44
N LYS A 177 4.98 0.49 4.71
CA LYS A 177 5.59 1.18 5.87
C LYS A 177 7.09 0.85 6.02
N VAL A 178 7.49 -0.37 5.69
CA VAL A 178 8.91 -0.79 5.77
C VAL A 178 9.74 -0.10 4.69
N ILE A 179 9.16 0.07 3.51
CA ILE A 179 9.81 0.74 2.37
C ILE A 179 9.94 2.24 2.62
N GLU A 180 8.91 2.88 3.18
CA GLU A 180 8.98 4.29 3.57
C GLU A 180 10.08 4.55 4.61
N ILE A 181 10.30 3.60 5.54
CA ILE A 181 11.39 3.68 6.50
C ILE A 181 12.76 3.52 5.80
N ALA A 182 12.89 2.58 4.88
CA ALA A 182 14.13 2.36 4.11
C ALA A 182 14.49 3.59 3.26
N GLU A 183 13.50 4.21 2.61
CA GLU A 183 13.68 5.46 1.86
C GLU A 183 14.16 6.61 2.74
N LYS A 184 13.50 6.82 3.89
CA LYS A 184 13.90 7.86 4.84
C LYS A 184 15.33 7.66 5.32
N ILE A 185 15.74 6.42 5.57
CA ILE A 185 17.11 6.10 6.01
C ILE A 185 18.13 6.37 4.90
N LEU A 186 17.84 5.96 3.66
CA LEU A 186 18.72 6.19 2.51
C LEU A 186 18.83 7.68 2.15
N GLN A 187 17.75 8.45 2.31
CA GLN A 187 17.74 9.89 2.09
C GLN A 187 18.38 10.68 3.25
N SER A 188 18.25 10.21 4.50
CA SER A 188 18.80 10.91 5.68
C SER A 188 20.29 10.69 5.86
N ASN A 189 20.79 9.55 5.39
CA ASN A 189 22.19 9.21 5.49
C ASN A 189 22.88 9.64 4.19
N GLN A 190 23.75 10.65 4.23
CA GLN A 190 24.72 11.00 3.17
C GLN A 190 25.76 9.88 2.96
N ILE A 191 25.33 8.62 2.88
CA ILE A 191 26.22 7.49 2.68
C ILE A 191 26.51 7.41 1.19
N SER A 192 27.70 7.85 0.80
CA SER A 192 28.29 7.59 -0.52
C SER A 192 28.73 6.14 -0.64
N LEU A 193 27.82 5.19 -0.42
CA LEU A 193 28.05 3.81 -0.83
C LEU A 193 27.88 3.78 -2.35
N SER A 194 28.98 3.57 -3.08
CA SER A 194 28.98 3.39 -4.53
C SER A 194 27.84 2.46 -4.96
N GLU A 195 27.05 2.86 -5.95
CA GLU A 195 25.84 2.16 -6.44
C GLU A 195 26.05 0.63 -6.58
N GLU A 196 27.20 0.19 -7.11
CA GLU A 196 27.56 -1.23 -7.26
C GLU A 196 27.51 -2.02 -5.95
N ARG A 197 27.99 -1.47 -4.84
CA ARG A 197 28.13 -2.21 -3.57
C ARG A 197 26.80 -2.45 -2.85
N LEU A 198 25.86 -1.51 -2.98
CA LEU A 198 24.51 -1.66 -2.44
C LEU A 198 23.71 -2.67 -3.27
N VAL A 199 23.86 -2.61 -4.60
CA VAL A 199 23.22 -3.53 -5.54
C VAL A 199 23.75 -4.95 -5.34
N ASP A 200 25.07 -5.15 -5.27
CA ASP A 200 25.69 -6.46 -5.05
C ASP A 200 25.25 -7.09 -3.72
N PHE A 201 25.18 -6.31 -2.64
CA PHE A 201 24.74 -6.81 -1.34
C PHE A 201 23.25 -7.16 -1.32
N ALA A 202 22.41 -6.33 -1.96
CA ALA A 202 20.98 -6.58 -2.08
C ALA A 202 20.71 -7.85 -2.92
N ILE A 203 21.41 -8.01 -4.04
CA ILE A 203 21.34 -9.19 -4.91
C ILE A 203 21.85 -10.44 -4.17
N TYR A 204 22.97 -10.36 -3.46
CA TYR A 204 23.51 -11.46 -2.66
C TYR A 204 22.51 -11.93 -1.60
N SER A 205 21.91 -10.98 -0.89
CA SER A 205 20.91 -11.25 0.15
C SER A 205 19.61 -11.85 -0.40
N PHE A 206 19.27 -11.57 -1.66
CA PHE A 206 18.11 -12.11 -2.38
C PHE A 206 18.34 -13.53 -2.90
N LYS A 207 19.50 -13.80 -3.51
CA LYS A 207 19.81 -15.11 -4.12
C LYS A 207 19.96 -16.23 -3.09
N GLU A 208 20.41 -15.92 -1.88
CA GLU A 208 20.73 -16.93 -0.87
C GLU A 208 19.52 -17.39 -0.05
N ASN A 209 18.40 -16.67 -0.10
CA ASN A 209 17.20 -17.00 0.66
C ASN A 209 15.98 -16.50 -0.10
N GLU A 210 15.09 -17.40 -0.52
CA GLU A 210 13.69 -17.11 -0.89
C GLU A 210 12.95 -16.47 0.30
N MET A 211 13.35 -15.26 0.69
CA MET A 211 12.94 -14.60 1.92
C MET A 211 12.26 -13.28 1.61
N ASN A 212 11.18 -13.08 2.35
CA ASN A 212 10.34 -11.90 2.31
C ASN A 212 11.18 -10.61 2.40
N SER A 213 10.85 -9.62 1.57
CA SER A 213 11.57 -8.35 1.34
C SER A 213 11.98 -7.63 2.64
N ILE A 214 11.17 -7.75 3.69
CA ILE A 214 11.41 -7.20 5.03
C ILE A 214 12.69 -7.75 5.70
N LYS A 215 12.99 -9.04 5.52
CA LYS A 215 14.13 -9.70 6.18
C LYS A 215 15.45 -9.33 5.52
N ILE A 216 15.39 -9.03 4.22
CA ILE A 216 16.51 -8.54 3.42
C ILE A 216 16.85 -7.10 3.80
N VAL A 217 15.84 -6.23 3.94
CA VAL A 217 16.02 -4.86 4.44
C VAL A 217 16.62 -4.86 5.86
N LYS A 218 16.17 -5.75 6.76
CA LYS A 218 16.77 -5.89 8.10
C LYS A 218 18.24 -6.33 8.06
N LYS A 219 18.62 -7.26 7.20
CA LYS A 219 20.02 -7.70 7.03
C LYS A 219 20.90 -6.60 6.40
N LEU A 220 20.38 -5.87 5.41
CA LEU A 220 21.02 -4.69 4.81
C LEU A 220 21.34 -3.64 5.87
N LEU A 221 20.34 -3.29 6.68
CA LEU A 221 20.53 -2.35 7.78
C LEU A 221 21.58 -2.87 8.76
N GLN A 222 21.48 -4.13 9.22
CA GLN A 222 22.48 -4.71 10.13
C GLN A 222 23.90 -4.70 9.56
N HIS A 223 24.08 -4.97 8.26
CA HIS A 223 25.40 -4.95 7.64
C HIS A 223 25.98 -3.53 7.57
N ILE A 224 25.17 -2.56 7.14
CA ILE A 224 25.53 -1.13 7.11
C ILE A 224 25.94 -0.65 8.51
N PHE A 225 25.19 -1.03 9.54
CA PHE A 225 25.52 -0.68 10.93
C PHE A 225 26.76 -1.42 11.48
N SER A 226 27.03 -2.66 11.03
CA SER A 226 28.18 -3.44 11.51
C SER A 226 29.52 -3.08 10.84
N LYS A 227 29.51 -2.48 9.64
CA LYS A 227 30.74 -2.16 8.91
C LYS A 227 31.33 -0.81 9.27
N ASN A 228 30.49 0.14 9.71
CA ASN A 228 30.94 1.41 10.29
C ASN A 228 31.75 1.23 11.60
N SER A 229 31.74 0.05 12.21
CA SER A 229 32.61 -0.27 13.35
C SER A 229 33.91 -0.98 12.97
N THR A 230 34.06 -1.48 11.75
CA THR A 230 35.26 -2.25 11.32
C THR A 230 36.32 -1.40 10.63
N GLU A 231 35.97 -0.23 10.08
CA GLU A 231 36.96 0.72 9.49
C GLU A 231 37.87 1.39 10.53
N VAL A 232 37.50 1.36 11.80
CA VAL A 232 38.32 1.94 12.89
C VAL A 232 39.54 1.06 13.20
N ASP A 233 39.45 -0.26 13.06
CA ASP A 233 40.55 -1.18 13.37
C ASP A 233 41.72 -1.10 12.35
N SER A 234 41.47 -0.63 11.12
CA SER A 234 42.50 -0.45 10.09
C SER A 234 43.35 0.81 10.24
N LEU A 235 43.03 1.70 11.19
CA LEU A 235 43.74 2.97 11.39
C LEU A 235 44.88 2.92 12.41
N LYS A 236 45.24 1.75 12.94
CA LYS A 236 46.44 1.60 13.78
C LYS A 236 47.69 1.81 12.92
N VAL A 237 48.17 3.04 12.88
CA VAL A 237 49.41 3.45 12.22
C VAL A 237 50.56 2.59 12.74
N SER A 238 51.20 1.87 11.84
CA SER A 238 52.31 0.97 12.15
C SER A 238 53.48 1.73 12.79
N LYS A 239 54.06 1.09 13.81
CA LYS A 239 55.23 1.48 14.63
C LYS A 239 56.25 2.41 13.96
N GLU A 240 56.66 3.40 14.76
CA GLU A 240 57.80 4.33 14.59
C GLU A 240 58.93 3.76 13.71
N HIS A 241 59.10 4.33 12.52
CA HIS A 241 60.35 4.22 11.78
C HIS A 241 61.16 5.48 12.07
N SER A 242 62.07 5.41 13.05
CA SER A 242 63.02 6.50 13.28
C SER A 242 64.11 6.46 12.22
N LEU A 243 64.50 7.64 11.74
CA LEU A 243 65.61 7.77 10.79
C LEU A 243 66.94 7.54 11.52
N SER A 244 67.38 6.27 11.57
CA SER A 244 68.69 5.90 12.10
C SER A 244 69.76 6.13 11.02
N LEU A 245 70.36 7.32 11.03
CA LEU A 245 71.52 7.64 10.19
C LEU A 245 72.82 7.49 10.99
N GLN A 246 73.85 6.89 10.40
CA GLN A 246 75.19 6.81 10.98
C GLN A 246 75.88 8.18 10.93
N LYS A 247 76.85 8.42 11.82
CA LYS A 247 77.52 9.73 11.97
C LYS A 247 78.19 10.18 10.68
N GLU A 248 78.82 9.25 9.97
CA GLU A 248 79.50 9.49 8.70
C GLU A 248 78.52 9.89 7.58
N GLN A 249 77.28 9.38 7.63
CA GLN A 249 76.22 9.73 6.68
C GLN A 249 75.69 11.14 6.95
N ILE A 250 75.56 11.51 8.23
CA ILE A 250 75.16 12.86 8.64
C ILE A 250 76.19 13.89 8.16
N GLU A 251 77.48 13.62 8.35
CA GLU A 251 78.57 14.49 7.91
C GLU A 251 78.60 14.66 6.38
N LEU A 252 78.42 13.56 5.61
CA LEU A 252 78.33 13.63 4.15
C LEU A 252 77.10 14.42 3.65
N ILE A 253 75.94 14.21 4.28
CA ILE A 253 74.71 14.92 3.94
C ILE A 253 74.85 16.42 4.23
N ASP A 254 75.48 16.80 5.34
CA ASP A 254 75.66 18.21 5.71
C ASP A 254 76.65 18.95 4.79
N ILE A 255 77.65 18.24 4.24
CA ILE A 255 78.55 18.78 3.20
C ILE A 255 77.79 19.01 1.88
N ILE A 256 76.94 18.05 1.46
CA ILE A 256 76.21 18.13 0.19
C ILE A 256 75.06 19.15 0.28
N GLN A 257 74.32 19.15 1.40
CA GLN A 257 73.17 20.01 1.61
C GLN A 257 73.03 20.38 3.10
N PRO A 258 73.62 21.51 3.52
CA PRO A 258 73.57 21.97 4.90
C PRO A 258 72.15 22.10 5.44
N LYS A 259 71.95 21.78 6.73
CA LYS A 259 70.65 21.84 7.44
C LYS A 259 69.59 20.81 7.00
N PHE A 260 69.87 19.96 6.02
CA PHE A 260 68.91 18.95 5.58
C PHE A 260 68.56 17.96 6.69
N VAL A 261 69.55 17.58 7.51
CA VAL A 261 69.34 16.69 8.68
C VAL A 261 68.45 17.35 9.74
N ASP A 262 68.60 18.64 9.99
CA ASP A 262 67.75 19.37 10.94
C ASP A 262 66.31 19.44 10.44
N TYR A 263 66.11 19.72 9.14
CA TYR A 263 64.79 19.66 8.51
C TYR A 263 64.15 18.27 8.62
N MET A 264 64.92 17.19 8.40
CA MET A 264 64.40 15.82 8.57
C MET A 264 63.97 15.53 10.01
N LYS A 265 64.72 16.03 11.02
CA LYS A 265 64.35 15.89 12.44
C LYS A 265 63.09 16.68 12.78
N ASP A 266 62.96 17.91 12.28
CA ASP A 266 61.76 18.72 12.47
C ASP A 266 60.53 18.07 11.83
N LEU A 267 60.71 17.47 10.65
CA LEU A 267 59.67 16.70 9.98
C LEU A 267 59.29 15.45 10.77
N GLU A 268 60.26 14.69 11.28
CA GLU A 268 60.02 13.52 12.16
C GLU A 268 59.24 13.94 13.42
N GLY A 269 59.62 15.05 14.05
CA GLY A 269 58.89 15.62 15.19
C GLY A 269 57.45 16.02 14.86
N THR A 270 57.24 16.62 13.68
CA THR A 270 55.90 16.99 13.19
C THR A 270 55.05 15.75 12.94
N VAL A 271 55.59 14.72 12.29
CA VAL A 271 54.91 13.43 12.05
C VAL A 271 54.54 12.76 13.37
N LYS A 272 55.43 12.75 14.36
CA LYS A 272 55.14 12.19 15.69
C LYS A 272 54.00 12.91 16.40
N ASN A 273 53.97 14.24 16.32
CA ASN A 273 52.88 15.04 16.88
C ASN A 273 51.54 14.77 16.17
N LEU A 274 51.55 14.67 14.84
CA LEU A 274 50.36 14.33 14.06
C LEU A 274 49.84 12.94 14.42
N ASN A 275 50.71 11.94 14.56
CA ASN A 275 50.31 10.59 14.97
C ASN A 275 49.63 10.60 16.35
N LYS A 276 50.16 11.36 17.32
CA LYS A 276 49.53 11.50 18.63
C LYS A 276 48.12 12.11 18.53
N VAL A 277 47.96 13.16 17.72
CA VAL A 277 46.65 13.78 17.49
C VAL A 277 45.67 12.82 16.80
N ILE A 278 46.16 11.99 15.87
CA ILE A 278 45.37 10.94 15.22
C ILE A 278 44.90 9.91 16.25
N ASP A 279 45.80 9.40 17.10
CA ASP A 279 45.45 8.43 18.15
C ASP A 279 44.41 8.99 19.14
N ASP A 280 44.59 10.23 19.59
CA ASP A 280 43.63 10.91 20.48
C ASP A 280 42.25 11.06 19.80
N ASN A 281 42.22 11.38 18.51
CA ASN A 281 40.99 11.48 17.75
C ASN A 281 40.31 10.13 17.51
N ILE A 282 41.09 9.06 17.28
CA ILE A 282 40.56 7.69 17.17
C ILE A 282 39.83 7.31 18.47
N LEU A 283 40.47 7.51 19.62
CA LEU A 283 39.85 7.24 20.93
C LEU A 283 38.56 8.05 21.14
N LYS A 284 38.54 9.31 20.70
CA LYS A 284 37.35 10.17 20.79
C LYS A 284 36.22 9.66 19.89
N ILE A 285 36.54 9.23 18.67
CA ILE A 285 35.57 8.65 17.73
C ILE A 285 34.98 7.35 18.30
N GLU A 286 35.81 6.46 18.84
CA GLU A 286 35.35 5.22 19.49
C GLU A 286 34.37 5.50 20.62
N LYS A 287 34.69 6.46 21.49
CA LYS A 287 33.80 6.87 22.58
C LYS A 287 32.46 7.41 22.06
N LEU A 288 32.49 8.32 21.09
CA LEU A 288 31.28 8.92 20.51
C LEU A 288 30.41 7.87 19.81
N ASN A 289 31.02 6.91 19.11
CA ASN A 289 30.30 5.80 18.49
C ASN A 289 29.64 4.89 19.54
N GLY A 290 30.31 4.64 20.66
CA GLY A 290 29.73 3.91 21.80
C GLY A 290 28.51 4.63 22.38
N GLU A 291 28.61 5.95 22.61
CA GLU A 291 27.50 6.78 23.10
C GLU A 291 26.33 6.81 22.10
N LYS A 292 26.61 6.95 20.80
CA LYS A 292 25.61 6.88 19.72
C LYS A 292 24.84 5.57 19.76
N GLY A 293 25.52 4.42 19.86
CA GLY A 293 24.88 3.11 19.93
C GLY A 293 24.02 2.89 21.18
N ILE A 294 24.34 3.56 22.31
CA ILE A 294 23.47 3.57 23.50
C ILE A 294 22.21 4.41 23.24
N LEU A 295 22.36 5.59 22.64
CA LEU A 295 21.24 6.47 22.32
C LEU A 295 20.28 5.84 21.31
N GLU A 296 20.78 5.16 20.29
CA GLU A 296 19.96 4.45 19.29
C GLU A 296 19.12 3.34 19.93
N ARG A 297 19.70 2.57 20.87
CA ARG A 297 18.96 1.56 21.65
C ARG A 297 17.86 2.19 22.48
N LYS A 298 18.17 3.27 23.20
CA LYS A 298 17.19 4.00 24.01
C LYS A 298 16.06 4.61 23.16
N ALA A 299 16.39 5.13 21.99
CA ALA A 299 15.39 5.65 21.05
C ALA A 299 14.43 4.55 20.59
N LYS A 300 14.96 3.35 20.29
CA LYS A 300 14.15 2.20 19.92
C LYS A 300 13.22 1.74 21.04
N GLU A 301 13.73 1.62 22.27
CA GLU A 301 12.92 1.26 23.45
C GLU A 301 11.80 2.26 23.72
N LEU A 302 12.06 3.56 23.52
CA LEU A 302 11.06 4.61 23.66
C LEU A 302 9.97 4.50 22.59
N GLU A 303 10.33 4.19 21.33
CA GLU A 303 9.33 4.02 20.27
C GLU A 303 8.46 2.78 20.50
N GLU A 304 9.05 1.66 20.95
CA GLU A 304 8.29 0.46 21.35
C GLU A 304 7.33 0.76 22.52
N THR A 305 7.79 1.51 23.52
CA THR A 305 6.96 1.92 24.67
C THR A 305 5.80 2.83 24.24
N LYS A 306 6.07 3.76 23.32
CA LYS A 306 5.07 4.68 22.76
C LYS A 306 4.00 3.91 21.98
N GLU A 307 4.39 2.91 21.19
CA GLU A 307 3.46 2.08 20.45
C GLU A 307 2.52 1.29 21.39
N VAL A 308 3.06 0.69 22.44
CA VAL A 308 2.25 0.00 23.46
C VAL A 308 1.25 0.95 24.13
N LYS A 309 1.70 2.17 24.48
CA LYS A 309 0.82 3.19 25.07
C LYS A 309 -0.28 3.65 24.10
N ASN A 310 0.02 3.79 22.81
CA ASN A 310 -0.98 4.16 21.80
C ASN A 310 -2.07 3.08 21.69
N GLN A 311 -1.68 1.80 21.68
CA GLN A 311 -2.64 0.69 21.67
C GLN A 311 -3.53 0.66 22.93
N GLU A 312 -2.97 1.03 24.09
CA GLU A 312 -3.74 1.16 25.33
C GLU A 312 -4.74 2.33 25.25
N ILE A 313 -4.34 3.47 24.71
CA ILE A 313 -5.21 4.63 24.46
C ILE A 313 -6.37 4.25 23.53
N GLU A 314 -6.11 3.53 22.44
CA GLU A 314 -7.17 3.06 21.53
C GLU A 314 -8.18 2.14 22.23
N LYS A 315 -7.71 1.22 23.08
CA LYS A 315 -8.59 0.34 23.87
C LYS A 315 -9.45 1.14 24.85
N LEU A 316 -8.88 2.14 25.50
CA LEU A 316 -9.61 3.01 26.43
C LEU A 316 -10.66 3.85 25.69
N ASN A 317 -10.32 4.40 24.51
CA ASN A 317 -11.26 5.18 23.71
C ASN A 317 -12.47 4.35 23.27
N LYS A 318 -12.27 3.09 22.84
CA LYS A 318 -13.37 2.17 22.53
C LYS A 318 -14.29 1.92 23.73
N LYS A 319 -13.71 1.70 24.92
CA LYS A 319 -14.50 1.56 26.15
C LYS A 319 -15.30 2.82 26.51
N ILE A 320 -14.73 4.00 26.29
CA ILE A 320 -15.43 5.27 26.51
C ILE A 320 -16.62 5.40 25.56
N GLU A 321 -16.45 5.02 24.28
CA GLU A 321 -17.53 5.02 23.30
C GLU A 321 -18.66 4.05 23.69
N GLU A 322 -18.33 2.82 24.09
CA GLU A 322 -19.28 1.84 24.60
C GLU A 322 -20.08 2.38 25.81
N ILE A 323 -19.38 2.95 26.81
CA ILE A 323 -20.01 3.53 28.00
C ILE A 323 -20.93 4.70 27.64
N ASN A 324 -20.53 5.55 26.68
CA ASN A 324 -21.37 6.67 26.25
C ASN A 324 -22.66 6.19 25.58
N ASN A 325 -22.59 5.14 24.75
CA ASN A 325 -23.77 4.53 24.15
C ASN A 325 -24.70 3.95 25.22
N ASP A 326 -24.15 3.26 26.23
CA ASP A 326 -24.94 2.72 27.35
C ASP A 326 -25.63 3.84 28.15
N ILE A 327 -24.94 4.97 28.37
CA ILE A 327 -25.51 6.15 29.04
C ILE A 327 -26.68 6.72 28.23
N GLU A 328 -26.57 6.78 26.90
CA GLU A 328 -27.65 7.26 26.03
C GLU A 328 -28.89 6.35 26.12
N VAL A 329 -28.69 5.03 26.03
CA VAL A 329 -29.76 4.03 26.17
C VAL A 329 -30.45 4.15 27.54
N LEU A 330 -29.68 4.31 28.62
CA LEU A 330 -30.22 4.48 29.97
C LEU A 330 -31.02 5.78 30.12
N LYS A 331 -30.55 6.89 29.53
CA LYS A 331 -31.30 8.16 29.51
C LYS A 331 -32.64 8.02 28.80
N ASP A 332 -32.67 7.36 27.66
CA ASP A 332 -33.90 7.10 26.91
C ASP A 332 -34.88 6.24 27.71
N ASN A 333 -34.38 5.22 28.40
CA ASN A 333 -35.21 4.39 29.26
C ASN A 333 -35.78 5.17 30.44
N ASN A 334 -34.98 6.04 31.08
CA ASN A 334 -35.48 6.91 32.15
C ASN A 334 -36.57 7.87 31.63
N ASN A 335 -36.36 8.49 30.47
CA ASN A 335 -37.37 9.36 29.85
C ASN A 335 -38.70 8.61 29.58
N LYS A 336 -38.63 7.34 29.14
CA LYS A 336 -39.83 6.50 28.95
C LYS A 336 -40.51 6.19 30.29
N LEU A 337 -39.74 5.88 31.32
CA LEU A 337 -40.26 5.62 32.66
C LEU A 337 -40.93 6.87 33.25
N ASP A 338 -40.34 8.04 33.11
CA ASP A 338 -40.90 9.31 33.60
C ASP A 338 -42.25 9.62 32.93
N LYS A 339 -42.35 9.42 31.61
CA LYS A 339 -43.64 9.53 30.89
C LYS A 339 -44.68 8.57 31.47
N ARG A 340 -44.31 7.30 31.70
CA ARG A 340 -45.20 6.31 32.29
C ARG A 340 -45.65 6.68 33.70
N ILE A 341 -44.75 7.20 34.53
CA ILE A 341 -45.09 7.71 35.87
C ILE A 341 -46.08 8.87 35.77
N SER A 342 -45.94 9.78 34.80
CA SER A 342 -46.88 10.87 34.59
C SER A 342 -48.28 10.36 34.25
N TYR A 343 -48.41 9.41 33.32
CA TYR A 343 -49.70 8.81 32.97
C TYR A 343 -50.35 8.11 34.17
N LEU A 344 -49.57 7.31 34.91
CA LEU A 344 -50.10 6.62 36.10
C LEU A 344 -50.56 7.60 37.20
N LYS A 345 -49.91 8.76 37.34
CA LYS A 345 -50.35 9.81 38.27
C LYS A 345 -51.70 10.41 37.85
N GLU A 346 -51.89 10.62 36.55
CA GLU A 346 -53.14 11.14 36.00
C GLU A 346 -54.29 10.13 36.21
N ASP A 347 -54.08 8.87 35.84
CA ASP A 347 -55.03 7.78 36.08
C ASP A 347 -55.42 7.66 37.56
N LYS A 348 -54.44 7.73 38.47
CA LYS A 348 -54.69 7.72 39.92
C LYS A 348 -55.61 8.87 40.34
N ASN A 349 -55.35 10.08 39.87
CA ASN A 349 -56.16 11.25 40.20
C ASN A 349 -57.61 11.10 39.71
N ASP A 350 -57.81 10.54 38.52
CA ASP A 350 -59.14 10.32 37.96
C ASP A 350 -59.90 9.20 38.66
N LEU A 351 -59.20 8.14 39.08
CA LEU A 351 -59.76 7.11 39.96
C LEU A 351 -60.16 7.70 41.32
N GLU A 352 -59.33 8.55 41.93
CA GLU A 352 -59.67 9.23 43.19
C GLU A 352 -60.92 10.12 43.05
N LYS A 353 -61.06 10.86 41.96
CA LYS A 353 -62.29 11.64 41.67
C LYS A 353 -63.51 10.73 41.57
N SER A 354 -63.37 9.59 40.88
CA SER A 354 -64.45 8.61 40.71
C SER A 354 -64.87 7.98 42.04
N ILE A 355 -63.90 7.60 42.89
CA ILE A 355 -64.16 7.12 44.25
C ILE A 355 -64.90 8.16 45.08
N ARG A 356 -64.53 9.44 45.01
CA ARG A 356 -65.23 10.52 45.73
C ARG A 356 -66.68 10.66 45.26
N LYS A 357 -66.95 10.56 43.95
CA LYS A 357 -68.32 10.59 43.40
C LYS A 357 -69.15 9.43 43.94
N LEU A 358 -68.63 8.20 43.86
CA LEU A 358 -69.31 7.00 44.36
C LEU A 358 -69.59 7.06 45.88
N ARG A 359 -68.65 7.61 46.67
CA ARG A 359 -68.87 7.81 48.13
C ARG A 359 -70.04 8.76 48.40
N LYS A 360 -70.12 9.90 47.70
CA LYS A 360 -71.23 10.85 47.84
C LYS A 360 -72.57 10.22 47.44
N GLU A 361 -72.58 9.44 46.37
CA GLU A 361 -73.77 8.72 45.91
C GLU A 361 -74.23 7.70 46.96
N LYS A 362 -73.30 6.89 47.50
CA LYS A 362 -73.58 5.95 48.60
C LYS A 362 -74.18 6.65 49.82
N GLU A 363 -73.60 7.78 50.26
CA GLU A 363 -74.14 8.56 51.38
C GLU A 363 -75.55 9.08 51.12
N SER A 364 -75.83 9.55 49.91
CA SER A 364 -77.17 9.99 49.50
C SER A 364 -78.18 8.84 49.56
N LEU A 365 -77.81 7.67 49.03
CA LEU A 365 -78.65 6.47 49.06
C LEU A 365 -78.90 5.98 50.49
N LEU A 366 -77.90 6.01 51.38
CA LEU A 366 -78.06 5.67 52.80
C LEU A 366 -79.08 6.58 53.48
N LYS A 367 -78.96 7.91 53.29
CA LYS A 367 -79.94 8.87 53.83
C LYS A 367 -81.35 8.64 53.30
N LYS A 368 -81.49 8.31 52.00
CA LYS A 368 -82.79 7.96 51.41
C LYS A 368 -83.37 6.69 52.06
N ASN A 369 -82.54 5.67 52.26
CA ASN A 369 -82.96 4.43 52.91
C ASN A 369 -83.39 4.64 54.36
N GLU A 370 -82.65 5.45 55.14
CA GLU A 370 -83.03 5.80 56.51
C GLU A 370 -84.39 6.52 56.58
N ARG A 371 -84.69 7.42 55.64
CA ARG A 371 -86.00 8.07 55.53
C ARG A 371 -87.10 7.06 55.26
N LEU A 372 -86.92 6.18 54.26
CA LEU A 372 -87.88 5.13 53.93
C LEU A 372 -88.12 4.16 55.09
N ILE A 373 -87.09 3.83 55.88
CA ILE A 373 -87.25 3.00 57.08
C ILE A 373 -88.13 3.70 58.13
N LYS A 374 -87.97 5.01 58.33
CA LYS A 374 -88.81 5.78 59.26
C LYS A 374 -90.26 5.84 58.78
N GLU A 375 -90.47 6.20 57.52
CA GLU A 375 -91.79 6.24 56.87
C GLU A 375 -92.49 4.88 56.97
N ASN A 376 -91.80 3.78 56.67
CA ASN A 376 -92.34 2.43 56.84
C ASN A 376 -92.70 2.09 58.30
N LYS A 377 -91.97 2.63 59.30
CA LYS A 377 -92.32 2.44 60.71
C LYS A 377 -93.56 3.23 61.10
N GLU A 378 -93.69 4.46 60.61
CA GLU A 378 -94.87 5.32 60.82
C GLU A 378 -96.12 4.69 60.19
N LEU A 379 -96.04 4.31 58.91
CA LEU A 379 -97.12 3.61 58.22
C LEU A 379 -97.53 2.31 58.93
N LYS A 380 -96.57 1.54 59.46
CA LYS A 380 -96.88 0.35 60.26
C LYS A 380 -97.67 0.68 61.54
N LYS A 381 -97.31 1.77 62.23
CA LYS A 381 -98.07 2.21 63.42
C LYS A 381 -99.47 2.66 63.03
N GLU A 382 -99.61 3.46 61.98
CA GLU A 382 -100.91 3.90 61.46
C GLU A 382 -101.79 2.69 61.09
N ILE A 383 -101.23 1.66 60.47
CA ILE A 383 -101.94 0.41 60.17
C ILE A 383 -102.42 -0.29 61.44
N GLU A 384 -101.59 -0.41 62.48
CA GLU A 384 -102.01 -1.03 63.75
C GLU A 384 -103.08 -0.20 64.47
N GLU A 385 -102.94 1.12 64.52
CA GLU A 385 -103.98 2.01 65.10
C GLU A 385 -105.32 1.89 64.34
N LEU A 386 -105.28 1.79 63.01
CA LEU A 386 -106.48 1.56 62.20
C LEU A 386 -107.10 0.19 62.45
N LYS A 387 -106.28 -0.87 62.64
CA LYS A 387 -106.78 -2.20 63.01
C LYS A 387 -107.46 -2.19 64.38
N ASP A 388 -106.85 -1.54 65.36
CA ASP A 388 -107.41 -1.43 66.71
C ASP A 388 -108.77 -0.73 66.69
N LYS A 389 -108.88 0.41 65.96
CA LYS A 389 -110.15 1.11 65.74
C LYS A 389 -111.21 0.22 65.08
N LEU A 390 -110.81 -0.57 64.10
CA LEU A 390 -111.72 -1.50 63.41
C LEU A 390 -112.21 -2.62 64.35
N SER A 391 -111.41 -3.01 65.34
CA SER A 391 -111.82 -3.98 66.37
C SER A 391 -112.83 -3.36 67.34
N THR A 392 -112.59 -2.14 67.83
CA THR A 392 -113.52 -1.43 68.72
C THR A 392 -114.85 -1.11 68.04
N ASP A 393 -114.83 -0.68 66.77
CA ASP A 393 -116.06 -0.41 66.01
C ASP A 393 -116.88 -1.69 65.78
N ASN A 394 -116.24 -2.86 65.66
CA ASN A 394 -116.95 -4.15 65.58
C ASN A 394 -117.57 -4.57 66.92
N ASP A 395 -116.88 -4.32 68.04
CA ASP A 395 -117.38 -4.61 69.39
C ASP A 395 -118.58 -3.70 69.77
N ASP A 396 -118.54 -2.42 69.41
CA ASP A 396 -119.67 -1.49 69.60
C ASP A 396 -120.88 -1.88 68.73
N ASN A 397 -120.66 -2.41 67.52
CA ASN A 397 -121.74 -2.89 66.64
C ASN A 397 -122.39 -4.19 67.15
N THR A 398 -121.64 -5.04 67.86
CA THR A 398 -122.23 -6.20 68.56
C THR A 398 -123.01 -5.83 69.81
N THR A 399 -122.69 -4.70 70.45
CA THR A 399 -123.43 -4.21 71.64
C THR A 399 -124.71 -3.46 71.23
N VAL A 400 -124.69 -2.68 70.14
CA VAL A 400 -125.89 -2.00 69.60
C VAL A 400 -126.86 -2.97 68.92
N SER A 401 -126.41 -4.11 68.41
CA SER A 401 -127.32 -5.16 67.92
C SER A 401 -127.98 -5.99 69.05
N GLY A 402 -127.49 -5.87 70.28
CA GLY A 402 -128.07 -6.50 71.48
C GLY A 402 -129.27 -5.76 72.08
N ASP A 403 -129.33 -4.44 71.96
CA ASP A 403 -130.34 -3.61 72.66
C ASP A 403 -131.52 -3.13 71.77
N VAL A 404 -131.61 -3.56 70.51
CA VAL A 404 -132.73 -3.21 69.59
C VAL A 404 -133.84 -4.28 69.55
N TYR A 405 -133.73 -5.36 70.31
CA TYR A 405 -134.85 -6.29 70.58
C TYR A 405 -135.11 -6.45 72.08
N GLY A 406 -135.67 -5.42 72.72
CA GLY A 406 -136.08 -5.54 74.11
C GLY A 406 -136.76 -4.32 74.73
N SER A 407 -138.00 -4.00 74.31
CA SER A 407 -139.16 -3.73 75.20
C SER A 407 -140.31 -3.01 74.50
N ASN A 408 -141.52 -3.39 74.92
CA ASN A 408 -142.86 -2.90 74.56
C ASN A 408 -143.05 -1.38 74.66
#